data_AF-A0A8J7L7K3-F1
#
_entry.id   AF-A0A8J7L7K3-F1
#
_cell.length_a   1.000
_cell.length_b   1.000
_cell.length_c   1.000
_cell.angle_alpha   90.00
_cell.angle_beta   90.00
_cell.angle_gamma   90.00
#
_symmetry.space_group_name_H-M   'P 1'
#
loop_
_entity.id
_entity.type
_entity.pdbx_description
1 polymer ?
#
loop_
_entity_poly.entity_id
_entity_poly.type
_entity_poly.pdbx_seq_one_letter_code
_entity_poly.pdbx_strand_id
1 'polypeptide(L)' 'MANPKGNPQNFDNPPSKDLTSTVTFRCTDEMKEEIKSQDNPGQFCRDAVQEKLDKNKNK' A
#
# COMPACT_ATOMS: atom_id res chain seq x y z
N MET A 1 32.66 -33.74 6.41
CA MET A 1 32.17 -33.11 5.16
C MET A 1 31.60 -31.75 5.53
N ALA A 2 32.10 -30.67 4.91
CA ALA A 2 31.64 -29.32 5.20
C ALA A 2 30.18 -29.17 4.78
N ASN A 3 29.32 -28.75 5.71
CA ASN A 3 27.90 -28.54 5.42
C ASN A 3 27.74 -27.18 4.71
N PRO A 4 27.31 -27.12 3.44
CA PRO A 4 27.07 -25.86 2.76
C PRO A 4 25.73 -25.29 3.23
N LYS A 5 25.72 -24.68 4.42
CA LYS A 5 24.57 -23.90 4.87
C LYS A 5 24.56 -22.63 4.01
N GLY A 6 23.80 -22.69 2.93
CA GLY A 6 23.57 -21.58 2.02
C GLY A 6 23.21 -20.33 2.79
N ASN A 7 23.86 -19.23 2.45
CA ASN A 7 23.48 -17.91 2.92
C ASN A 7 22.00 -17.72 2.58
N PRO A 8 21.12 -17.44 3.56
CA PRO A 8 19.80 -16.93 3.24
C PRO A 8 20.03 -15.55 2.62
N GLN A 9 20.02 -15.50 1.29
CA GLN A 9 19.97 -14.25 0.55
C GLN A 9 18.76 -13.50 1.11
N ASN A 10 19.02 -12.33 1.70
CA ASN A 10 18.01 -11.45 2.28
C ASN A 10 16.86 -11.27 1.28
N PHE A 11 15.77 -12.00 1.48
CA PHE A 11 14.47 -11.60 0.97
C PHE A 11 14.03 -10.47 1.90
N ASP A 12 14.59 -9.28 1.67
CA ASP A 12 14.12 -8.02 2.23
C ASP A 12 12.75 -7.75 1.56
N ASN A 13 11.76 -8.58 1.91
CA ASN A 13 10.39 -8.28 1.62
C ASN A 13 10.06 -7.14 2.59
N PRO A 14 9.89 -5.90 2.11
CA PRO A 14 9.61 -4.78 2.99
C PRO A 14 8.43 -5.19 3.87
N PRO A 15 8.53 -5.01 5.20
CA PRO A 15 7.49 -5.46 6.10
C PRO A 15 6.16 -4.94 5.57
N SER A 16 5.25 -5.86 5.25
CA SER A 16 3.90 -5.53 4.86
C SER A 16 3.37 -4.65 5.97
N LYS A 17 3.30 -3.34 5.74
CA LYS A 17 2.92 -2.41 6.79
C LYS A 17 1.50 -2.77 7.19
N ASP A 18 1.38 -3.33 8.40
CA ASP A 18 0.08 -3.62 8.97
C ASP A 18 -0.80 -2.37 8.87
N LEU A 19 -2.01 -2.57 8.37
CA LEU A 19 -3.00 -1.51 8.24
C LEU A 19 -3.55 -1.20 9.64
N THR A 20 -2.76 -0.52 10.46
CA THR A 20 -3.06 -0.30 11.88
C THR A 20 -4.04 0.85 12.13
N SER A 21 -4.24 1.72 11.14
CA SER A 21 -4.94 3.00 11.32
C SER A 21 -5.89 3.31 10.17
N THR A 22 -7.12 3.69 10.50
CA THR A 22 -8.14 4.12 9.52
C THR A 22 -8.12 5.65 9.39
N VAL A 23 -8.06 6.15 8.16
CA VAL A 23 -8.17 7.59 7.85
C VAL A 23 -9.56 7.86 7.29
N THR A 24 -10.36 8.69 7.97
CA THR A 24 -11.70 9.08 7.53
C THR A 24 -11.67 10.51 7.01
N PHE A 25 -12.01 10.72 5.74
CA PHE A 25 -12.09 12.03 5.13
C PHE A 25 -13.43 12.21 4.41
N ARG A 26 -13.83 13.47 4.17
CA ARG A 26 -15.00 13.79 3.35
C ARG A 26 -14.57 13.87 1.88
N CYS A 27 -15.32 13.20 1.02
CA CYS A 27 -15.16 13.20 -0.43
C CYS A 27 -16.50 13.57 -1.08
N THR A 28 -16.47 13.99 -2.35
CA THR A 28 -17.68 14.27 -3.13
C THR A 28 -18.45 12.98 -3.44
N ASP A 29 -19.75 13.10 -3.73
CA ASP A 29 -20.60 11.93 -4.02
C ASP A 29 -20.17 11.20 -5.29
N GLU A 30 -19.78 11.94 -6.34
CA GLU A 30 -19.23 11.37 -7.58
C GLU A 30 -18.01 10.48 -7.29
N MET A 31 -17.08 10.99 -6.48
CA MET A 31 -15.86 10.26 -6.13
C MET A 31 -16.17 9.01 -5.30
N LYS A 32 -17.19 9.07 -4.45
CA LYS A 32 -17.66 7.91 -3.67
C LYS A 32 -18.30 6.85 -4.57
N GLU A 33 -19.05 7.24 -5.59
CA GLU A 33 -19.63 6.31 -6.58
C GLU A 33 -18.54 5.67 -7.44
N GLU A 34 -17.57 6.45 -7.91
CA GLU A 34 -16.42 5.95 -8.68
C GLU A 34 -15.60 4.94 -7.88
N ILE A 35 -15.31 5.25 -6.61
CA ILE A 35 -14.60 4.34 -5.68
C ILE A 35 -15.40 3.06 -5.45
N LYS A 36 -16.70 3.16 -5.20
CA LYS A 36 -17.58 2.01 -4.97
C LYS A 36 -17.74 1.13 -6.21
N SER A 37 -17.60 1.70 -7.40
CA SER A 37 -17.68 0.99 -8.66
C SER A 37 -16.41 0.19 -8.97
N GLN A 38 -15.31 0.43 -8.23
CA GLN A 38 -14.10 -0.38 -8.34
C GLN A 38 -14.28 -1.73 -7.64
N ASP A 39 -13.60 -2.77 -8.15
CA ASP A 39 -13.57 -4.10 -7.52
C ASP A 39 -13.04 -4.07 -6.07
N ASN A 40 -12.12 -3.15 -5.76
CA ASN A 40 -11.49 -3.03 -4.45
C ASN A 40 -11.39 -1.56 -4.00
N PRO A 41 -12.48 -0.95 -3.51
CA PRO A 41 -12.52 0.47 -3.12
C PRO A 41 -11.44 0.83 -2.08
N GLY A 42 -11.23 -0.04 -1.10
CA GLY A 42 -10.25 0.18 -0.05
C GLY A 42 -8.81 0.18 -0.56
N GLN A 43 -8.49 -0.69 -1.52
CA GLN A 43 -7.16 -0.78 -2.10
C GLN A 43 -6.91 0.38 -3.07
N PHE A 44 -7.91 0.72 -3.89
CA PHE A 44 -7.86 1.90 -4.77
C PHE A 44 -7.56 3.19 -4.01
N CYS A 45 -8.27 3.43 -2.89
CA CYS A 45 -8.01 4.60 -2.05
C CYS A 45 -6.58 4.58 -1.47
N ARG A 46 -6.07 3.41 -1.07
CA ARG A 46 -4.71 3.28 -0.54
C ARG A 46 -3.67 3.58 -1.61
N ASP A 47 -3.78 2.99 -2.79
CA ASP A 47 -2.86 3.20 -3.90
C ASP A 47 -2.85 4.67 -4.34
N ALA A 48 -4.01 5.30 -4.51
CA ALA A 48 -4.10 6.71 -4.86
C ALA A 48 -3.46 7.64 -3.81
N VAL A 49 -3.68 7.37 -2.52
CA VAL A 49 -3.06 8.13 -1.43
C VAL A 49 -1.56 7.87 -1.37
N GLN A 50 -1.12 6.63 -1.54
CA GLN A 50 0.29 6.25 -1.51
C GLN A 50 1.06 6.90 -2.66
N GLU A 51 0.51 6.88 -3.87
CA GLU A 51 1.11 7.55 -5.03
C GLU A 51 1.23 9.06 -4.81
N LYS A 52 0.18 9.69 -4.24
CA LYS A 52 0.20 11.12 -3.97
C LYS A 52 1.23 11.49 -2.89
N LEU A 53 1.35 10.67 -1.84
CA LEU A 53 2.34 10.85 -0.79
C LEU A 53 3.76 10.66 -1.32
N ASP A 54 3.98 9.67 -2.17
CA ASP A 54 5.30 9.41 -2.78
C ASP A 54 5.73 10.57 -3.69
N LYS A 55 4.83 11.04 -4.56
CA LYS A 55 5.02 12.25 -5.38
C LYS A 55 5.34 13.49 -4.55
N ASN A 56 4.75 13.62 -3.36
CA ASN A 56 4.97 14.78 -2.49
C ASN A 56 6.26 14.68 -1.66
N LYS A 57 6.77 13.46 -1.41
CA LYS A 57 8.08 13.25 -0.77
C LYS A 57 9.25 13.44 -1.73
N ASN A 58 9.01 13.21 -3.02
CA ASN A 58 10.01 13.37 -4.08
C ASN A 58 10.03 14.79 -4.69
N LYS A 59 9.48 15.78 -3.97
CA LYS A 59 9.42 17.19 -4.35
C LYS A 59 10.07 18.04 -3.27
#